data_AF-A0A834W5T6-F1
#
_entry.id   AF-A0A834W5T6-F1
#
_cell.length_a   1.000
_cell.length_b   1.000
_cell.length_c   1.000
_cell.angle_alpha   90.00
_cell.angle_beta   90.00
_cell.angle_gamma   90.00
#
_symmetry.space_group_name_H-M   'P 1'
#
loop_
_entity.id
_entity.type
_entity.pdbx_description
1 polymer ?
#
loop_
_entity_poly.entity_id
_entity_poly.type
_entity_poly.pdbx_seq_one_letter_code
_entity_poly.pdbx_strand_id
1 'polypeptide(L)'
;MAGVVSVFPNSKRKLHTTHSWDFMGLLDDQTMEILGYSTRNEANIIVGFIDTGIWPESPSFSDTNMPPVPPGWKGQCESGEAFNASSCNRFLLLLQPLFGERIF
;
A
#
# COMPACT_ATOMS: atom_id res chain seq x y z
N MET A 1 0.53 -22.57 -30.43
CA MET A 1 0.03 -21.52 -29.52
C MET A 1 -0.37 -20.32 -30.36
N ALA A 2 -1.63 -20.23 -30.76
CA ALA A 2 -2.18 -19.02 -31.36
C ALA A 2 -2.68 -18.11 -30.23
N GLY A 3 -2.37 -16.81 -30.27
CA GLY A 3 -2.89 -15.82 -29.31
C GLY A 3 -1.93 -15.36 -28.19
N VAL A 4 -0.70 -15.88 -28.11
CA VAL A 4 0.31 -15.36 -27.18
C VAL A 4 1.09 -14.23 -27.86
N VAL A 5 0.98 -13.01 -27.33
CA VAL A 5 1.62 -11.81 -27.89
C VAL A 5 3.06 -11.64 -27.40
N SER A 6 3.35 -11.96 -26.14
CA SER A 6 4.70 -11.93 -25.57
C SER A 6 4.79 -12.74 -24.29
N VAL A 7 6.01 -13.17 -23.94
CA VAL A 7 6.34 -13.87 -22.69
C VAL A 7 7.63 -13.27 -22.15
N PHE A 8 7.67 -12.94 -20.86
CA PHE A 8 8.86 -12.41 -20.20
C PHE A 8 9.27 -13.32 -19.04
N PRO A 9 10.58 -13.57 -18.86
CA PRO A 9 11.07 -14.38 -17.75
C PRO A 9 10.86 -13.67 -16.41
N ASN A 10 10.43 -14.43 -15.40
CA ASN A 10 10.31 -13.93 -14.04
C ASN A 10 11.69 -13.45 -13.52
N SER A 11 11.73 -12.28 -12.90
CA SER A 11 12.98 -11.63 -12.46
C SER A 11 12.84 -11.12 -11.04
N LYS A 12 13.80 -11.47 -10.17
CA LYS A 12 13.84 -10.95 -8.78
C LYS A 12 14.25 -9.48 -8.76
N ARG A 13 13.60 -8.69 -7.91
CA ARG A 13 13.94 -7.27 -7.65
C ARG A 13 14.49 -7.13 -6.23
N LYS A 14 15.26 -6.07 -5.96
CA LYS A 14 15.80 -5.75 -4.64
C LYS A 14 15.08 -4.52 -4.08
N LEU A 15 14.87 -4.48 -2.76
CA LEU A 15 14.31 -3.33 -2.06
C LEU A 15 15.32 -2.17 -2.01
N HIS A 16 14.84 -0.93 -2.09
CA HIS A 16 15.70 0.24 -2.34
C HIS A 16 15.56 1.42 -1.35
N THR A 17 14.75 1.34 -0.28
CA THR A 17 14.36 2.52 0.51
C THR A 17 14.70 2.42 2.00
N THR A 18 15.61 3.26 2.50
CA THR A 18 15.83 3.42 3.95
C THR A 18 15.91 4.88 4.44
N HIS A 19 16.20 5.88 3.58
CA HIS A 19 16.42 7.28 3.99
C HIS A 19 15.88 8.33 2.98
N SER A 20 14.77 8.05 2.29
CA SER A 20 14.30 8.89 1.17
C SER A 20 13.76 10.26 1.59
N TRP A 21 13.14 10.41 2.76
CA TRP A 21 12.46 11.65 3.17
C TRP A 21 13.43 12.81 3.40
N ASP A 22 14.52 12.57 4.13
CA ASP A 22 15.60 13.54 4.40
C ASP A 22 16.28 13.94 3.09
N PHE A 23 16.53 12.95 2.22
CA PHE A 23 17.11 13.19 0.89
C PHE A 23 16.21 14.07 0.01
N MET A 24 14.89 13.93 0.13
CA MET A 24 13.91 14.74 -0.61
C MET A 24 13.63 16.10 0.04
N GLY A 25 14.17 16.39 1.23
CA GLY A 25 13.97 17.66 1.93
C GLY A 25 12.54 17.88 2.44
N LEU A 26 11.80 16.80 2.73
CA LEU A 26 10.36 16.85 3.09
C LEU A 26 10.09 17.00 4.60
N LEU A 27 11.10 17.25 5.43
CA LEU A 27 10.98 17.20 6.90
C LEU A 27 10.51 18.49 7.57
N ASP A 28 10.52 19.64 6.89
CA ASP A 28 10.65 20.94 7.58
C ASP A 28 9.40 21.84 7.58
N ASP A 29 8.30 21.44 6.93
CA ASP A 29 7.06 22.23 6.95
C ASP A 29 5.90 21.46 7.58
N GLN A 30 5.41 21.97 8.72
CA GLN A 30 4.24 21.47 9.45
C GLN A 30 2.96 21.48 8.61
N THR A 31 2.95 22.19 7.47
CA THR A 31 1.81 22.24 6.55
C THR A 31 1.82 21.13 5.51
N MET A 32 2.96 20.44 5.28
CA MET A 32 3.17 19.52 4.15
C MET A 32 2.66 20.07 2.80
N GLU A 33 2.60 21.40 2.64
CA GLU A 33 2.19 22.03 1.39
C GLU A 33 3.39 22.13 0.44
N ILE A 34 3.52 21.16 -0.45
CA ILE A 34 4.48 21.27 -1.55
C ILE A 34 3.93 22.30 -2.54
N LEU A 35 4.66 23.41 -2.74
CA LEU A 35 4.26 24.49 -3.66
C LEU A 35 3.90 23.92 -5.04
N GLY A 36 2.64 24.04 -5.44
CA GLY A 36 2.12 23.53 -6.73
C GLY A 36 1.40 22.17 -6.66
N TYR A 37 1.36 21.52 -5.49
CA TYR A 37 0.60 20.30 -5.24
C TYR A 37 -0.52 20.58 -4.24
N SER A 38 -1.71 20.08 -4.54
CA SER A 38 -2.87 20.22 -3.66
C SER A 38 -2.96 19.02 -2.73
N THR A 39 -2.92 19.27 -1.42
CA THR A 39 -3.25 18.30 -0.35
C THR A 39 -4.76 18.13 -0.14
N ARG A 40 -5.58 18.85 -0.90
CA ARG A 40 -7.05 18.71 -0.85
C ARG A 40 -7.46 17.31 -1.33
N ASN A 41 -8.29 16.65 -0.53
CA ASN A 41 -8.86 15.31 -0.78
C ASN A 41 -7.87 14.12 -0.71
N GLU A 42 -6.74 14.25 -0.01
CA GLU A 42 -5.79 13.14 0.21
C GLU A 42 -6.46 11.85 0.69
N ALA A 43 -7.46 11.97 1.56
CA ALA A 43 -8.16 10.81 2.12
C ALA A 43 -8.98 9.98 1.09
N ASN A 44 -9.17 10.48 -0.13
CA ASN A 44 -9.84 9.75 -1.21
C ASN A 44 -8.85 9.11 -2.20
N ILE A 45 -7.54 9.20 -1.95
CA ILE A 45 -6.49 8.59 -2.77
C ILE A 45 -6.13 7.24 -2.15
N ILE A 46 -6.11 6.19 -2.97
CA ILE A 46 -5.71 4.85 -2.55
C ILE A 46 -4.38 4.52 -3.24
N VAL A 47 -3.37 4.21 -2.44
CA VAL A 47 -2.03 3.84 -2.92
C VAL A 47 -1.89 2.32 -2.82
N GLY A 48 -1.69 1.66 -3.96
CA GLY A 48 -1.40 0.23 -4.00
C GLY A 48 0.09 -0.03 -3.78
N PHE A 49 0.42 -0.96 -2.88
CA PHE A 49 1.79 -1.34 -2.58
C PHE A 49 2.03 -2.82 -2.91
N ILE A 50 3.06 -3.09 -3.71
CA ILE A 50 3.48 -4.45 -4.06
C ILE A 50 4.81 -4.70 -3.36
N ASP A 51 4.74 -5.39 -2.23
CA ASP A 51 5.89 -5.67 -1.35
C ASP A 51 5.77 -7.08 -0.75
N THR A 52 6.59 -7.42 0.23
CA THR A 52 6.67 -8.73 0.89
C THR A 52 5.54 -8.97 1.90
N GLY A 53 4.65 -7.99 2.10
CA GLY A 53 3.54 -8.07 3.04
C GLY A 53 3.41 -6.81 3.87
N ILE A 54 2.67 -6.91 4.97
CA ILE A 54 2.40 -5.79 5.87
C ILE A 54 2.27 -6.28 7.31
N TRP A 55 2.57 -5.40 8.27
CA TRP A 55 2.39 -5.66 9.70
C TRP A 55 1.24 -4.78 10.24
N PRO A 56 -0.02 -5.25 10.22
CA PRO A 56 -1.19 -4.41 10.46
C PRO A 56 -1.26 -3.83 11.88
N GLU A 57 -0.59 -4.44 12.85
CA GLU A 57 -0.53 -3.97 14.24
C GLU A 57 0.39 -2.76 14.44
N SER A 58 1.15 -2.37 13.42
CA SER A 58 2.03 -1.19 13.51
C SER A 58 1.21 0.09 13.75
N PRO A 59 1.63 0.97 14.68
CA PRO A 59 0.97 2.26 14.91
C PRO A 59 0.85 3.14 13.66
N SER A 60 1.76 2.96 12.68
CA SER A 60 1.73 3.66 11.38
C SER A 60 0.48 3.39 10.56
N PHE A 61 -0.26 2.30 10.86
CA PHE A 61 -1.48 1.90 10.16
C PHE A 61 -2.74 2.12 11.00
N SER A 62 -2.67 2.91 12.06
CA SER A 62 -3.83 3.30 12.85
C SER A 62 -4.84 4.08 11.99
N ASP A 63 -6.12 3.72 12.09
CA ASP A 63 -7.20 4.43 11.41
C ASP A 63 -7.86 5.50 12.29
N THR A 64 -7.19 5.90 13.37
CA THR A 64 -7.67 6.99 14.24
C THR A 64 -7.79 8.28 13.42
N ASN A 65 -8.95 8.92 13.47
CA ASN A 65 -9.30 10.11 12.67
C ASN A 65 -9.34 9.90 11.14
N MET A 66 -9.27 8.67 10.63
CA MET A 66 -9.49 8.39 9.22
C MET A 66 -10.99 8.47 8.85
N PRO A 67 -11.35 9.09 7.72
CA PRO A 67 -12.72 9.08 7.22
C PRO A 67 -13.17 7.66 6.78
N PRO A 68 -14.45 7.48 6.44
CA PRO A 68 -14.95 6.24 5.87
C PRO A 68 -14.22 5.87 4.56
N VAL A 69 -14.18 4.57 4.28
CA VAL A 69 -13.64 4.05 3.02
C VAL A 69 -14.40 4.67 1.84
N PRO A 70 -13.71 5.13 0.78
CA PRO A 70 -14.37 5.71 -0.39
C PRO A 70 -15.41 4.75 -0.99
N PRO A 71 -16.62 5.21 -1.33
CA PRO A 71 -17.73 4.34 -1.77
C PRO A 71 -17.45 3.61 -3.10
N GLY A 72 -16.49 4.08 -3.89
CA GLY A 72 -16.05 3.43 -5.13
C GLY A 72 -15.07 2.27 -4.93
N TRP A 73 -14.54 2.07 -3.72
CA TRP A 73 -13.60 1.00 -3.43
C TRP A 73 -14.28 -0.37 -3.46
N LYS A 74 -13.65 -1.32 -4.17
CA LYS A 74 -14.15 -2.71 -4.32
C LYS A 74 -13.14 -3.77 -3.90
N GLY A 75 -12.00 -3.34 -3.34
CA GLY A 75 -11.01 -4.28 -2.81
C GLY A 75 -11.57 -5.05 -1.62
N GLN A 76 -11.06 -6.26 -1.42
CA GLN A 76 -11.41 -7.11 -0.29
C GLN A 76 -10.20 -7.32 0.61
N CYS A 77 -10.46 -7.45 1.90
CA CYS A 77 -9.45 -7.87 2.87
C CYS A 77 -9.37 -9.40 2.83
N GLU A 78 -8.40 -9.95 2.09
CA GLU A 78 -8.23 -11.40 2.02
C GLU A 78 -7.59 -11.92 3.31
N SER A 79 -8.11 -13.03 3.83
CA SER A 79 -7.51 -13.71 4.97
C SER A 79 -6.37 -14.62 4.50
N GLY A 80 -5.32 -14.72 5.30
CA GLY A 80 -4.12 -15.52 5.02
C GLY A 80 -3.51 -16.09 6.30
N GLU A 81 -2.26 -16.54 6.21
CA GLU A 81 -1.52 -17.01 7.37
C GLU A 81 -1.26 -15.84 8.33
N ALA A 82 -1.72 -15.97 9.57
CA ALA A 82 -1.66 -14.93 10.60
C ALA A 82 -2.35 -13.59 10.26
N PHE A 83 -3.22 -13.55 9.24
CA PHE A 83 -3.95 -12.36 8.84
C PHE A 83 -5.42 -12.70 8.60
N ASN A 84 -6.35 -11.97 9.20
CA ASN A 84 -7.78 -12.22 9.06
C ASN A 84 -8.52 -10.98 8.51
N ALA A 85 -9.81 -11.14 8.19
CA ALA A 85 -10.62 -10.03 7.66
C ALA A 85 -10.71 -8.81 8.61
N SER A 86 -10.47 -8.99 9.91
CA SER A 86 -10.42 -7.89 10.89
C SER A 86 -9.06 -7.19 10.99
N SER A 87 -8.03 -7.70 10.31
CA SER A 87 -6.72 -7.05 10.23
C SER A 87 -6.72 -5.81 9.32
N CYS A 88 -7.72 -5.67 8.44
CA CYS A 88 -7.95 -4.44 7.68
C CYS A 88 -8.78 -3.44 8.46
N ASN A 89 -8.54 -2.15 8.21
CA ASN A 89 -9.23 -1.03 8.84
C ASN A 89 -9.48 0.09 7.81
N ARG A 90 -9.79 1.32 8.24
CA ARG A 90 -10.03 2.41 7.27
C ARG A 90 -8.75 2.98 6.64
N PHE A 91 -7.57 2.63 7.16
CA PHE A 91 -6.26 2.92 6.58
C PHE A 91 -5.82 1.80 5.62
N LEU A 92 -5.85 0.54 6.09
CA LEU A 92 -5.48 -0.66 5.34
C LEU A 92 -6.71 -1.32 4.72
N LEU A 93 -6.99 -0.98 3.46
CA LEU A 93 -8.26 -1.35 2.80
C LEU A 93 -8.27 -2.72 2.11
N LEU A 94 -7.10 -3.25 1.72
CA LEU A 94 -6.94 -4.54 1.04
C LEU A 94 -5.55 -5.10 1.30
N LEU A 95 -5.50 -6.42 1.41
CA LEU A 95 -4.28 -7.21 1.29
C LEU A 95 -4.60 -8.40 0.39
N GLN A 96 -3.77 -8.63 -0.63
CA GLN A 96 -3.91 -9.76 -1.54
C GLN A 96 -2.53 -10.38 -1.79
N PRO A 97 -2.31 -11.66 -1.46
CA PRO A 97 -1.08 -12.36 -1.82
C PRO A 97 -1.04 -12.61 -3.34
N LEU A 98 -0.01 -12.06 -4.00
CA LEU A 98 0.15 -12.18 -5.46
C LEU A 98 0.83 -13.48 -5.91
N PHE A 99 1.45 -14.22 -4.98
CA PHE A 99 2.09 -15.49 -5.25
C PHE A 99 1.54 -16.56 -4.30
N GLY A 100 0.84 -17.54 -4.88
CA GLY A 100 0.37 -18.72 -4.17
C GLY A 100 1.49 -19.75 -4.05
N GLU A 101 2.45 -19.51 -3.17
CA GLU A 101 3.32 -20.55 -2.62
C GLU A 101 4.04 -20.00 -1.37
N ARG A 102 4.15 -20.87 -0.37
CA ARG A 102 4.72 -20.60 0.95
C ARG A 102 5.99 -19.75 0.89
N ILE A 103 5.92 -18.59 1.50
CA ILE A 103 7.04 -17.98 2.19
C ILE A 103 6.63 -18.13 3.67
N PHE A 104 6.75 -19.31 4.29
CA PHE A 104 7.98 -19.96 4.74
C PHE A 104 7.97 -21.50 4.56
#